data_AF-A0A5M8SDR6-F1
#
_entry.id   AF-A0A5M8SDR6-F1
#
_cell.length_a   1.000
_cell.length_b   1.000
_cell.length_c   1.000
_cell.angle_alpha   90.00
_cell.angle_beta   90.00
_cell.angle_gamma   90.00
#
_symmetry.space_group_name_H-M   'P 1'
#
loop_
_entity.id
_entity.type
_entity.pdbx_description
1 polymer ?
#
loop_
_entity_poly.entity_id
_entity_poly.type
_entity_poly.pdbx_seq_one_letter_code
_entity_poly.pdbx_strand_id
1 'polypeptide(L)'
;MPELAEAPQETRKQESGGGPRYIKRFTLGQRWLHAVLFTTFLGLAATGLPLRFSESIWARAMASFVGGFGAILFVHKFCAIVLTGAFLVHVKDIFTRALVHREKGVFWGNTSMVANWKDVKDLFAHLRYFVGLGPKPQFERYAYWEKFDYWAVFWGMLVIGFSGYAMWFAPFFAHFLPGWALNAVLVIHSEEGLLAILFIFSIHFVNTHLRPGSFPMDMVIFTGVEREDEFRHKRPMEFARVLRDGKLEARLGEKPQTWQLTFARVIGFTAIAIGLILLVLTLTAYFG
;
A
#
# COMPACT_ATOMS: atom_id res chain seq x y z
N MET A 1 -52.86 19.03 -9.05
CA MET A 1 -52.47 17.83 -9.82
C MET A 1 -52.20 18.32 -11.24
N PRO A 2 -51.04 18.01 -11.85
CA PRO A 2 -50.45 16.67 -11.92
C PRO A 2 -49.23 16.56 -10.99
N GLU A 3 -49.24 15.69 -9.99
CA GLU A 3 -49.00 14.24 -10.10
C GLU A 3 -47.54 13.96 -10.51
N LEU A 4 -46.74 13.76 -9.46
CA LEU A 4 -45.37 13.27 -9.50
C LEU A 4 -45.38 11.93 -10.26
N ALA A 5 -44.85 11.91 -11.47
CA ALA A 5 -44.58 10.69 -12.18
C ALA A 5 -43.45 9.95 -11.45
N GLU A 6 -43.83 9.06 -10.54
CA GLU A 6 -42.98 8.01 -10.01
C GLU A 6 -42.46 7.17 -11.18
N ALA A 7 -41.15 7.28 -11.44
CA ALA A 7 -40.47 6.36 -12.34
C ALA A 7 -40.58 4.94 -11.77
N PRO A 8 -40.93 3.91 -12.56
CA PRO A 8 -41.03 2.55 -12.06
C PRO A 8 -39.69 2.08 -11.51
N GLN A 9 -39.60 1.96 -10.19
CA GLN A 9 -38.58 1.16 -9.52
C GLN A 9 -38.87 -0.32 -9.84
N GLU A 10 -38.51 -0.76 -11.04
CA GLU A 10 -38.26 -2.18 -11.29
C GLU A 10 -36.96 -2.56 -10.59
N THR A 11 -37.10 -2.71 -9.28
CA THR A 11 -36.19 -3.45 -8.43
C THR A 11 -36.29 -4.89 -8.89
N ARG A 12 -35.49 -5.26 -9.89
CA ARG A 12 -35.19 -6.66 -10.15
C ARG A 12 -34.40 -7.17 -8.94
N LYS A 13 -35.12 -7.59 -7.91
CA LYS A 13 -34.68 -8.55 -6.91
C LYS A 13 -34.15 -9.75 -7.70
N GLN A 14 -32.84 -9.75 -7.96
CA GLN A 14 -32.13 -11.00 -8.16
C GLN A 14 -32.02 -11.66 -6.80
N GLU A 15 -33.09 -12.38 -6.45
CA GLU A 15 -33.02 -13.46 -5.49
C GLU A 15 -32.11 -14.55 -6.10
N SER A 16 -30.84 -14.52 -5.72
CA SER A 16 -29.94 -15.66 -5.85
C SER A 16 -29.50 -16.09 -4.45
N GLY A 17 -30.11 -17.16 -3.91
CA GLY A 17 -29.53 -18.01 -2.86
C GLY A 17 -28.86 -17.35 -1.64
N GLY A 18 -29.62 -16.69 -0.79
CA GLY A 18 -29.54 -16.74 0.70
C GLY A 18 -28.30 -16.24 1.47
N GLY A 19 -27.19 -15.88 0.84
CA GLY A 19 -25.97 -15.44 1.55
C GLY A 19 -25.38 -14.12 1.06
N PRO A 20 -24.62 -13.38 1.90
CA PRO A 20 -23.89 -12.21 1.44
C PRO A 20 -22.89 -12.61 0.35
N ARG A 21 -22.97 -11.97 -0.82
CA ARG A 21 -22.05 -12.19 -1.94
C ARG A 21 -20.72 -11.45 -1.68
N TYR A 22 -19.63 -12.04 -2.17
CA TYR A 22 -18.27 -11.50 -2.04
C TYR A 22 -17.68 -11.26 -3.43
N ILE A 23 -16.95 -10.17 -3.57
CA ILE A 23 -16.28 -9.76 -4.80
C ILE A 23 -14.77 -9.89 -4.62
N LYS A 24 -14.12 -10.58 -5.55
CA LYS A 24 -12.66 -10.70 -5.61
C LYS A 24 -12.02 -9.36 -5.99
N ARG A 25 -11.24 -8.80 -5.06
CA ARG A 25 -10.51 -7.53 -5.22
C ARG A 25 -9.05 -7.75 -5.59
N PHE A 26 -8.41 -8.73 -4.95
CA PHE A 26 -7.00 -9.04 -5.15
C PHE A 26 -6.78 -10.52 -5.48
N THR A 27 -5.85 -10.77 -6.39
CA THR A 27 -5.40 -12.13 -6.71
C THR A 27 -4.48 -12.66 -5.60
N LEU A 28 -4.31 -13.98 -5.53
CA LEU A 28 -3.40 -14.59 -4.56
C LEU A 28 -1.96 -14.08 -4.74
N GLY A 29 -1.50 -13.88 -5.97
CA GLY A 29 -0.18 -13.32 -6.26
C GLY A 29 0.00 -11.90 -5.74
N GLN A 30 -1.00 -11.03 -5.90
CA GLN A 30 -0.98 -9.67 -5.35
C GLN A 30 -0.92 -9.67 -3.81
N ARG A 31 -1.66 -10.58 -3.17
CA ARG A 31 -1.66 -10.73 -1.71
C ARG A 31 -0.29 -11.19 -1.20
N TRP A 32 0.34 -12.14 -1.87
CA TRP A 32 1.70 -12.60 -1.54
C TRP A 32 2.74 -11.52 -1.75
N LEU A 33 2.70 -10.80 -2.87
CA LEU A 33 3.59 -9.66 -3.11
C LEU A 33 3.45 -8.61 -2.01
N HIS A 34 2.22 -8.28 -1.61
CA HIS A 34 1.99 -7.38 -0.50
C HIS A 34 2.53 -7.93 0.82
N ALA A 35 2.31 -9.22 1.13
CA ALA A 35 2.81 -9.84 2.36
C ALA A 35 4.34 -9.78 2.46
N VAL A 36 5.04 -10.07 1.34
CA VAL A 36 6.50 -9.95 1.28
C VAL A 36 6.93 -8.49 1.43
N LEU A 37 6.28 -7.57 0.70
CA LEU A 37 6.56 -6.14 0.77
C LEU A 37 6.42 -5.60 2.19
N PHE A 38 5.28 -5.81 2.83
CA PHE A 38 5.00 -5.32 4.17
C PHE A 38 5.98 -5.90 5.20
N THR A 39 6.26 -7.20 5.15
CA THR A 39 7.14 -7.87 6.12
C THR A 39 8.58 -7.38 5.99
N THR A 40 9.08 -7.29 4.76
CA THR A 40 10.44 -6.81 4.50
C THR A 40 10.58 -5.31 4.76
N PHE A 41 9.56 -4.50 4.48
CA PHE A 41 9.55 -3.09 4.83
C PHE A 41 9.62 -2.89 6.34
N LEU A 42 8.82 -3.62 7.13
CA LEU A 42 8.93 -3.60 8.60
C LEU A 42 10.33 -4.02 9.06
N GLY A 43 10.90 -5.07 8.47
CA GLY A 43 12.26 -5.52 8.78
C GLY A 43 13.31 -4.46 8.46
N LEU A 44 13.20 -3.77 7.32
CA LEU A 44 14.08 -2.66 6.93
C LEU A 44 13.95 -1.47 7.88
N ALA A 45 12.73 -1.11 8.28
CA ALA A 45 12.50 -0.04 9.26
C ALA A 45 13.07 -0.41 10.64
N ALA A 46 12.77 -1.61 11.12
CA ALA A 46 13.22 -2.11 12.43
C ALA A 46 14.74 -2.25 12.52
N THR A 47 15.44 -2.42 11.41
CA THR A 47 16.92 -2.50 11.38
C THR A 47 17.58 -1.18 10.97
N GLY A 48 16.98 -0.41 10.07
CA GLY A 48 17.52 0.85 9.56
C GLY A 48 17.49 1.97 10.61
N LEU A 49 16.43 2.05 11.41
CA LEU A 49 16.32 3.06 12.47
C LEU A 49 17.43 2.93 13.53
N PRO A 50 17.72 1.74 14.09
CA PRO A 50 18.86 1.56 14.99
C PRO A 50 20.21 1.87 14.35
N LEU A 51 20.40 1.55 13.06
CA LEU A 51 21.64 1.90 12.34
C LEU A 51 21.80 3.42 12.20
N ARG A 52 20.71 4.13 11.92
CA ARG A 52 20.68 5.60 11.84
C ARG A 52 20.90 6.27 13.19
N PHE A 53 20.24 5.76 14.23
CA PHE A 53 20.26 6.33 15.59
C PHE A 53 21.15 5.50 16.53
N SER A 54 22.34 5.10 16.08
CA SER A 54 23.24 4.19 16.81
C SER A 54 23.66 4.70 18.20
N GLU A 55 23.61 6.02 18.40
CA GLU A 55 23.94 6.66 19.66
C GLU A 55 22.80 6.58 20.69
N SER A 56 21.55 6.35 20.26
CA SER A 56 20.40 6.28 21.15
C SER A 56 20.42 5.02 22.01
N ILE A 57 20.01 5.16 23.29
CA ILE A 57 20.00 4.06 24.27
C ILE A 57 19.19 2.86 23.78
N TRP A 58 18.01 3.12 23.20
CA TRP A 58 17.14 2.06 22.69
C TRP A 58 17.75 1.32 21.50
N ALA A 59 18.51 2.01 20.63
CA ALA A 59 19.16 1.40 19.48
C ALA A 59 20.29 0.47 19.94
N ARG A 60 21.08 0.90 20.93
CA ARG A 60 22.13 0.08 21.56
C ARG A 60 21.54 -1.13 22.31
N ALA A 61 20.42 -0.94 23.01
CA ALA A 61 19.72 -2.04 23.69
C ALA A 61 19.14 -3.05 22.70
N MET A 62 18.60 -2.58 21.57
CA MET A 62 18.14 -3.47 20.51
C MET A 62 19.31 -4.23 19.88
N ALA A 63 20.41 -3.54 19.59
CA ALA A 63 21.62 -4.15 19.08
C ALA A 63 22.15 -5.22 20.03
N SER A 64 22.25 -4.96 21.34
CA SER A 64 22.72 -5.98 22.29
C SER A 64 21.79 -7.20 22.35
N PHE A 65 20.48 -7.00 22.26
CA PHE A 65 19.50 -8.08 22.27
C PHE A 65 19.61 -9.02 21.05
N VAL A 66 19.90 -8.48 19.86
CA VAL A 66 19.93 -9.25 18.60
C VAL A 66 21.33 -9.72 18.17
N GLY A 67 22.35 -9.54 19.02
CA GLY A 67 23.73 -9.98 18.72
C GLY A 67 24.63 -8.93 18.06
N GLY A 68 24.25 -7.65 18.14
CA GLY A 68 25.05 -6.49 17.76
C GLY A 68 24.61 -5.82 16.45
N PHE A 69 25.22 -4.68 16.14
CA PHE A 69 24.95 -3.94 14.89
C PHE A 69 25.30 -4.74 13.62
N GLY A 70 26.23 -5.69 13.70
CA GLY A 70 26.52 -6.60 12.60
C GLY A 70 25.33 -7.48 12.23
N ALA A 71 24.61 -8.02 13.22
CA ALA A 71 23.39 -8.80 13.00
C ALA A 71 22.26 -7.93 12.43
N ILE A 72 22.09 -6.71 12.94
CA ILE A 72 21.14 -5.73 12.41
C ILE A 72 21.43 -5.43 10.94
N LEU A 73 22.68 -5.13 10.60
CA LEU A 73 23.08 -4.84 9.23
C LEU A 73 22.89 -6.05 8.29
N PHE A 74 23.13 -7.26 8.77
CA PHE A 74 22.87 -8.48 8.02
C PHE A 74 21.38 -8.63 7.70
N VAL A 75 20.50 -8.48 8.69
CA VAL A 75 19.05 -8.58 8.51
C VAL A 75 18.53 -7.46 7.60
N HIS A 76 19.04 -6.23 7.76
CA HIS A 76 18.74 -5.13 6.85
C HIS A 76 19.11 -5.50 5.40
N LYS A 77 20.34 -6.01 5.26
CA LYS A 77 20.93 -6.71 4.11
C LYS A 77 19.93 -7.61 3.37
N PHE A 78 19.49 -8.60 4.13
CA PHE A 78 18.60 -9.67 3.67
C PHE A 78 17.23 -9.13 3.26
N CYS A 79 16.60 -8.30 4.09
CA CYS A 79 15.30 -7.70 3.79
C CYS A 79 15.36 -6.84 2.51
N ALA A 80 16.46 -6.11 2.29
CA ALA A 80 16.65 -5.30 1.07
C ALA A 80 16.66 -6.17 -0.19
N ILE A 81 17.37 -7.31 -0.17
CA ILE A 81 17.40 -8.25 -1.30
C ILE A 81 16.00 -8.84 -1.55
N VAL A 82 15.32 -9.31 -0.51
CA VAL A 82 13.99 -9.93 -0.65
C VAL A 82 12.97 -8.91 -1.19
N LEU A 83 12.98 -7.67 -0.66
CA LEU A 83 12.10 -6.61 -1.14
C LEU A 83 12.43 -6.21 -2.58
N THR A 84 13.71 -6.14 -2.94
CA THR A 84 14.14 -5.89 -4.33
C THR A 84 13.62 -6.99 -5.26
N GLY A 85 13.72 -8.26 -4.86
CA GLY A 85 13.15 -9.38 -5.62
C GLY A 85 11.63 -9.24 -5.82
N ALA A 86 10.88 -8.92 -4.77
CA ALA A 86 9.43 -8.69 -4.86
C ALA A 86 9.09 -7.52 -5.80
N PHE A 87 9.87 -6.43 -5.74
CA PHE A 87 9.72 -5.29 -6.64
C PHE A 87 9.98 -5.67 -8.10
N LEU A 88 11.04 -6.43 -8.38
CA LEU A 88 11.34 -6.90 -9.74
C LEU A 88 10.25 -7.85 -10.28
N VAL A 89 9.69 -8.72 -9.44
CA VAL A 89 8.54 -9.56 -9.81
C VAL A 89 7.32 -8.70 -10.16
N HIS A 90 7.03 -7.68 -9.36
CA HIS A 90 5.93 -6.75 -9.64
C HIS A 90 6.14 -5.95 -10.92
N VAL A 91 7.35 -5.43 -11.15
CA VAL A 91 7.71 -4.73 -12.39
C VAL A 91 7.57 -5.67 -13.61
N LYS A 92 8.04 -6.92 -13.49
CA LYS A 92 7.85 -7.95 -14.53
C LYS A 92 6.37 -8.21 -14.81
N ASP A 93 5.52 -8.30 -13.79
CA ASP A 93 4.07 -8.49 -13.96
C ASP A 93 3.46 -7.32 -14.76
N ILE A 94 3.79 -6.07 -14.40
CA ILE A 94 3.35 -4.87 -15.12
C ILE A 94 3.76 -4.94 -16.61
N PHE A 95 5.03 -5.21 -16.90
CA PHE A 95 5.51 -5.29 -18.28
C PHE A 95 4.90 -6.47 -19.05
N THR A 96 4.70 -7.61 -18.41
CA THR A 96 4.05 -8.77 -19.03
C THR A 96 2.60 -8.43 -19.40
N ARG A 97 1.85 -7.81 -18.49
CA ARG A 97 0.47 -7.38 -18.74
C ARG A 97 0.39 -6.31 -19.82
N ALA A 98 1.32 -5.36 -19.84
CA ALA A 98 1.33 -4.29 -20.82
C ALA A 98 1.80 -4.73 -22.22
N LEU A 99 2.89 -5.50 -22.31
CA LEU A 99 3.55 -5.81 -23.59
C LEU A 99 3.09 -7.14 -24.18
N VAL A 100 2.89 -8.17 -23.34
CA VAL A 100 2.48 -9.51 -23.78
C VAL A 100 0.96 -9.61 -23.87
N HIS A 101 0.25 -9.26 -22.79
CA HIS A 101 -1.21 -9.33 -22.76
C HIS A 101 -1.90 -8.10 -23.35
N ARG A 102 -1.14 -7.04 -23.67
CA ARG A 102 -1.63 -5.78 -24.27
C ARG A 102 -2.80 -5.17 -23.51
N GLU A 103 -2.79 -5.32 -22.19
CA GLU A 103 -3.80 -4.74 -21.31
C GLU A 103 -3.67 -3.22 -21.30
N LYS A 104 -4.54 -2.53 -22.06
CA LYS A 104 -4.61 -1.05 -22.09
C LYS A 104 -4.78 -0.43 -20.68
N GLY A 105 -5.42 -1.18 -19.79
CA GLY A 105 -5.73 -0.79 -18.41
C GLY A 105 -4.55 -0.71 -17.44
N VAL A 106 -3.33 -1.06 -17.86
CA VAL A 106 -2.13 -1.05 -17.00
C VAL A 106 -1.62 0.38 -16.80
N PHE A 107 -1.42 1.12 -17.89
CA PHE A 107 -0.91 2.49 -17.85
C PHE A 107 -2.00 3.53 -18.04
N TRP A 108 -3.12 3.19 -18.67
CA TRP A 108 -4.18 4.14 -19.03
C TRP A 108 -5.56 3.66 -18.58
N GLY A 109 -6.50 4.59 -18.45
CA GLY A 109 -7.89 4.29 -18.12
C GLY A 109 -8.14 3.97 -16.64
N ASN A 110 -9.30 3.37 -16.39
CA ASN A 110 -9.93 3.39 -15.08
C ASN A 110 -9.43 2.31 -14.11
N THR A 111 -8.56 1.41 -14.60
CA THR A 111 -7.87 0.40 -13.80
C THR A 111 -6.39 0.71 -13.59
N SER A 112 -5.90 1.79 -14.18
CA SER A 112 -4.49 2.18 -14.11
C SER A 112 -4.12 2.73 -12.74
N MET A 113 -2.93 2.36 -12.28
CA MET A 113 -2.29 2.96 -11.09
C MET A 113 -1.52 4.24 -11.43
N VAL A 114 -1.35 4.56 -12.71
CA VAL A 114 -0.74 5.82 -13.15
C VAL A 114 -1.68 6.98 -12.80
N ALA A 115 -1.13 8.00 -12.16
CA ALA A 115 -1.86 9.23 -11.83
C ALA A 115 -2.31 9.92 -13.13
N ASN A 116 -3.53 10.45 -13.12
CA ASN A 116 -4.12 11.13 -14.27
C ASN A 116 -4.97 12.34 -13.83
N TRP A 117 -5.49 13.08 -14.80
CA TRP A 117 -6.23 14.32 -14.54
C TRP A 117 -7.51 14.13 -13.71
N LYS A 118 -8.13 12.94 -13.74
CA LYS A 118 -9.26 12.64 -12.88
C LYS A 118 -8.83 12.59 -11.41
N ASP A 119 -7.64 12.10 -11.08
CA ASP A 119 -7.17 12.03 -9.69
C ASP A 119 -7.06 13.45 -9.09
N VAL A 120 -6.63 14.42 -9.89
CA VAL A 120 -6.58 15.85 -9.51
C VAL A 120 -8.00 16.40 -9.30
N LYS A 121 -8.94 16.13 -10.22
CA LYS A 121 -10.34 16.52 -10.05
C LYS A 121 -10.96 15.90 -8.79
N ASP A 122 -10.68 14.63 -8.53
CA ASP A 122 -11.17 13.89 -7.38
C ASP A 122 -10.60 14.46 -6.07
N LEU A 123 -9.32 14.86 -6.05
CA LEU A 123 -8.72 15.57 -4.91
C LEU A 123 -9.46 16.87 -4.61
N PHE A 124 -9.63 17.76 -5.60
CA PHE A 124 -10.33 19.03 -5.39
C PHE A 124 -11.81 18.84 -5.02
N ALA A 125 -12.50 17.88 -5.63
CA ALA A 125 -13.87 17.54 -5.27
C ALA A 125 -13.95 17.02 -3.82
N HIS A 126 -12.97 16.23 -3.38
CA HIS A 126 -12.91 15.72 -2.02
C HIS A 126 -12.67 16.84 -1.00
N LEU A 127 -11.77 17.79 -1.30
CA LEU A 127 -11.55 18.98 -0.48
C LEU A 127 -12.82 19.82 -0.36
N ARG A 128 -13.53 20.06 -1.48
CA ARG A 128 -14.82 20.76 -1.47
C ARG A 128 -15.87 20.04 -0.63
N TYR A 129 -15.93 18.71 -0.72
CA TYR A 129 -16.85 17.91 0.09
C TYR A 129 -16.56 18.08 1.59
N PHE A 130 -15.29 18.08 2.01
CA PHE A 130 -14.93 18.28 3.42
C PHE A 130 -15.35 19.63 3.99
N VAL A 131 -15.35 20.69 3.17
CA VAL A 131 -15.85 22.02 3.57
C VAL A 131 -17.35 22.22 3.27
N GLY A 132 -18.08 21.15 2.89
CA GLY A 132 -19.52 21.20 2.62
C GLY A 132 -19.92 21.88 1.30
N LEU A 133 -18.97 22.16 0.41
CA LEU A 133 -19.16 22.90 -0.85
C LEU A 133 -19.43 21.98 -2.06
N GLY A 134 -19.76 20.71 -1.85
CA GLY A 134 -20.06 19.77 -2.92
C GLY A 134 -20.44 18.38 -2.42
N PRO A 135 -20.97 17.52 -3.31
CA PRO A 135 -21.27 16.14 -2.97
C PRO A 135 -20.00 15.31 -2.77
N LYS A 136 -20.12 14.17 -2.07
CA LYS A 136 -19.02 13.21 -1.92
C LYS A 136 -18.55 12.72 -3.30
N PRO A 137 -17.25 12.83 -3.63
CA PRO A 137 -16.74 12.35 -4.92
C PRO A 137 -16.88 10.84 -5.05
N GLN A 138 -17.09 10.40 -6.29
CA GLN A 138 -17.14 8.99 -6.66
C GLN A 138 -15.79 8.59 -7.24
N PHE A 139 -15.13 7.63 -6.61
CA PHE A 139 -13.80 7.15 -7.01
C PHE A 139 -13.89 5.95 -7.95
N GLU A 140 -12.88 5.81 -8.81
CA GLU A 140 -12.72 4.62 -9.66
C GLU A 140 -12.21 3.42 -8.84
N ARG A 141 -11.72 2.39 -9.53
CA ARG A 141 -11.12 1.18 -8.92
C ARG A 141 -10.12 1.52 -7.82
N TYR A 142 -9.32 2.56 -8.06
CA TYR A 142 -8.38 3.15 -7.12
C TYR A 142 -8.70 4.64 -6.94
N ALA A 143 -8.65 5.11 -5.70
CA ALA A 143 -8.78 6.51 -5.34
C ALA A 143 -7.40 7.20 -5.46
N TYR A 144 -7.40 8.53 -5.52
CA TYR A 144 -6.15 9.28 -5.74
C TYR A 144 -5.11 9.01 -4.66
N TRP A 145 -5.52 8.80 -3.39
CA TRP A 145 -4.60 8.49 -2.30
C TRP A 145 -4.02 7.08 -2.40
N GLU A 146 -4.77 6.09 -2.90
CA GLU A 146 -4.23 4.74 -3.10
C GLU A 146 -3.19 4.71 -4.22
N LYS A 147 -3.38 5.53 -5.25
CA LYS A 147 -2.35 5.73 -6.29
C LYS A 147 -1.15 6.49 -5.73
N PHE A 148 -1.38 7.48 -4.87
CA PHE A 148 -0.31 8.19 -4.20
C PHE A 148 0.53 7.25 -3.33
N ASP A 149 -0.10 6.42 -2.49
CA ASP A 149 0.55 5.38 -1.69
C ASP A 149 1.39 4.43 -2.58
N TYR A 150 0.80 3.98 -3.70
CA TYR A 150 1.49 3.12 -4.67
C TYR A 150 2.74 3.79 -5.24
N TRP A 151 2.65 5.04 -5.69
CA TRP A 151 3.77 5.76 -6.29
C TRP A 151 4.82 6.19 -5.27
N ALA A 152 4.42 6.55 -4.05
CA ALA A 152 5.32 6.86 -2.96
C ALA A 152 6.24 5.66 -2.67
N VAL A 153 5.66 4.45 -2.56
CA VAL A 153 6.45 3.22 -2.38
C VAL A 153 7.27 2.91 -3.63
N PHE A 154 6.69 3.01 -4.84
CA PHE A 154 7.41 2.71 -6.08
C PHE A 154 8.64 3.62 -6.27
N TRP A 155 8.50 4.91 -5.96
CA TRP A 155 9.60 5.87 -5.97
C TRP A 155 10.63 5.58 -4.88
N GLY A 156 10.17 5.30 -3.65
CA GLY A 156 11.02 4.92 -2.53
C GLY A 156 11.88 3.69 -2.85
N MET A 157 11.33 2.69 -3.55
CA MET A 157 12.08 1.53 -4.02
C MET A 157 13.25 1.88 -4.93
N LEU A 158 13.09 2.90 -5.79
CA LEU A 158 14.16 3.35 -6.68
C LEU A 158 15.21 4.15 -5.90
N VAL A 159 14.80 5.15 -5.12
CA VAL A 159 15.73 6.08 -4.47
C VAL A 159 16.45 5.41 -3.29
N ILE A 160 15.70 4.81 -2.35
CA ILE A 160 16.26 4.14 -1.17
C ILE A 160 16.98 2.85 -1.59
N GLY A 161 16.38 2.08 -2.50
CA GLY A 161 17.00 0.84 -3.00
C GLY A 161 18.33 1.09 -3.71
N PHE A 162 18.37 2.02 -4.67
CA PHE A 162 19.60 2.33 -5.40
C PHE A 162 20.67 2.93 -4.49
N SER A 163 20.31 3.89 -3.63
CA SER A 163 21.26 4.47 -2.67
C SER A 163 21.81 3.43 -1.70
N GLY A 164 20.98 2.48 -1.25
CA GLY A 164 21.41 1.38 -0.38
C GLY A 164 22.42 0.46 -1.05
N TYR A 165 22.18 0.08 -2.30
CA TYR A 165 23.14 -0.71 -3.08
C TYR A 165 24.41 0.08 -3.40
N ALA A 166 24.31 1.39 -3.64
CA ALA A 166 25.47 2.25 -3.85
C ALA A 166 26.38 2.30 -2.60
N MET A 167 25.80 2.35 -1.39
CA MET A 167 26.58 2.24 -0.15
C MET A 167 27.16 0.84 0.06
N TRP A 168 26.37 -0.22 -0.19
CA TRP A 168 26.84 -1.58 0.04
C TRP A 168 27.98 -1.96 -0.92
N PHE A 169 27.87 -1.57 -2.20
CA PHE A 169 28.89 -1.80 -3.21
C PHE A 169 29.74 -0.55 -3.47
N ALA A 170 30.00 0.27 -2.44
CA ALA A 170 30.71 1.54 -2.57
C ALA A 170 32.02 1.46 -3.38
N PRO A 171 32.90 0.44 -3.23
CA PRO A 171 34.10 0.33 -4.06
C PRO A 171 33.79 0.27 -5.56
N PHE A 172 32.73 -0.41 -5.98
CA PHE A 172 32.32 -0.45 -7.38
C PHE A 172 31.84 0.93 -7.86
N PHE A 173 30.96 1.57 -7.11
CA PHE A 173 30.41 2.87 -7.49
C PHE A 173 31.42 4.03 -7.44
N ALA A 174 32.45 3.94 -6.59
CA ALA A 174 33.53 4.93 -6.50
C ALA A 174 34.33 5.09 -7.80
N HIS A 175 34.27 4.13 -8.73
CA HIS A 175 34.90 4.25 -10.06
C HIS A 175 34.16 5.24 -10.96
N PHE A 176 32.87 5.49 -10.69
CA PHE A 176 31.99 6.31 -11.54
C PHE A 176 31.53 7.59 -10.85
N LEU A 177 31.62 7.65 -9.52
CA LEU A 177 31.10 8.73 -8.70
C LEU A 177 32.23 9.59 -8.10
N PRO A 178 32.06 10.92 -8.05
CA PRO A 178 32.99 11.79 -7.34
C PRO A 178 32.91 11.52 -5.83
N GLY A 179 33.99 11.81 -5.08
CA GLY A 179 34.08 11.47 -3.65
C GLY A 179 32.93 12.01 -2.78
N TRP A 180 32.35 13.17 -3.13
CA TRP A 180 31.20 13.73 -2.41
C TRP A 180 29.90 12.94 -2.61
N ALA A 181 29.76 12.23 -3.73
CA ALA A 181 28.51 11.58 -4.10
C ALA A 181 28.20 10.38 -3.19
N LEU A 182 29.20 9.68 -2.64
CA LEU A 182 28.96 8.62 -1.66
C LEU A 182 28.40 9.17 -0.34
N ASN A 183 28.83 10.37 0.07
CA ASN A 183 28.24 11.06 1.22
C ASN A 183 26.80 11.49 0.94
N ALA A 184 26.53 12.01 -0.27
CA ALA A 184 25.17 12.36 -0.69
C ALA A 184 24.25 11.13 -0.72
N VAL A 185 24.75 9.99 -1.21
CA VAL A 185 24.03 8.71 -1.21
C VAL A 185 23.63 8.29 0.21
N LEU A 186 24.54 8.43 1.19
CA LEU A 186 24.23 8.14 2.60
C LEU A 186 23.10 9.03 3.13
N VAL A 187 23.18 10.34 2.88
CA VAL A 187 22.14 11.30 3.28
C VAL A 187 20.81 10.96 2.62
N ILE A 188 20.80 10.75 1.30
CA ILE A 188 19.60 10.39 0.54
C ILE A 188 18.97 9.11 1.09
N HIS A 189 19.76 8.05 1.27
CA HIS A 189 19.24 6.79 1.79
C HIS A 189 18.62 6.95 3.18
N SER A 190 19.32 7.67 4.05
CA SER A 190 18.90 7.91 5.43
C SER A 190 17.61 8.73 5.49
N GLU A 191 17.55 9.87 4.80
CA GLU A 191 16.40 10.79 4.84
C GLU A 191 15.18 10.24 4.11
N GLU A 192 15.37 9.66 2.92
CA GLU A 192 14.26 9.04 2.20
C GLU A 192 13.74 7.80 2.94
N GLY A 193 14.62 7.04 3.60
CA GLY A 193 14.22 5.94 4.47
C GLY A 193 13.33 6.40 5.62
N LEU A 194 13.71 7.50 6.28
CA LEU A 194 12.91 8.11 7.35
C LEU A 194 11.57 8.64 6.82
N LEU A 195 11.59 9.33 5.68
CA LEU A 195 10.36 9.83 5.03
C LEU A 195 9.42 8.69 4.67
N ALA A 196 9.93 7.57 4.15
CA ALA A 196 9.14 6.39 3.83
C ALA A 196 8.51 5.75 5.09
N ILE A 197 9.27 5.63 6.18
CA ILE A 197 8.77 5.15 7.47
C ILE A 197 7.64 6.04 8.00
N LEU A 198 7.88 7.36 8.02
CA LEU A 198 6.89 8.33 8.46
C LEU A 198 5.64 8.26 7.58
N PHE A 199 5.80 8.24 6.25
CA PHE A 199 4.69 8.15 5.31
C PHE A 199 3.84 6.89 5.52
N ILE A 200 4.47 5.72 5.64
CA ILE A 200 3.75 4.45 5.81
C ILE A 200 3.01 4.40 7.15
N PHE A 201 3.66 4.76 8.25
CA PHE A 201 3.02 4.64 9.57
C PHE A 201 2.04 5.78 9.88
N SER A 202 2.17 6.95 9.24
CA SER A 202 1.23 8.05 9.43
C SER A 202 0.12 8.09 8.38
N ILE A 203 0.43 8.07 7.08
CA ILE A 203 -0.56 8.29 6.03
C ILE A 203 -1.18 6.97 5.59
N HIS A 204 -0.35 6.00 5.19
CA HIS A 204 -0.85 4.73 4.68
C HIS A 204 -1.69 3.99 5.73
N PHE A 205 -1.17 3.85 6.95
CA PHE A 205 -1.88 3.15 8.04
C PHE A 205 -3.17 3.85 8.45
N VAL A 206 -3.22 5.19 8.46
CA VAL A 206 -4.47 5.94 8.71
C VAL A 206 -5.49 5.68 7.59
N ASN A 207 -5.05 5.74 6.33
CA ASN A 207 -5.92 5.55 5.17
C ASN A 207 -6.53 4.14 5.11
N THR A 208 -5.80 3.13 5.55
CA THR A 208 -6.20 1.71 5.52
C THR A 208 -6.88 1.23 6.81
N HIS A 209 -6.55 1.80 7.97
CA HIS A 209 -7.03 1.28 9.27
C HIS A 209 -7.95 2.24 10.03
N LEU A 210 -7.77 3.55 9.90
CA LEU A 210 -8.51 4.52 10.71
C LEU A 210 -9.64 5.24 9.96
N ARG A 211 -9.80 4.99 8.65
CA ARG A 211 -10.89 5.59 7.86
C ARG A 211 -12.25 5.07 8.34
N PRO A 212 -13.30 5.91 8.46
CA PRO A 212 -14.64 5.53 8.93
C PRO A 212 -15.37 4.38 8.17
N GLY A 213 -14.81 3.87 7.07
CA GLY A 213 -15.34 2.71 6.34
C GLY A 213 -14.39 1.49 6.30
N SER A 214 -13.25 1.57 6.98
CA SER A 214 -12.27 0.49 7.10
C SER A 214 -11.86 0.25 8.55
N PHE A 215 -12.32 1.06 9.51
CA PHE A 215 -12.05 0.87 10.94
C PHE A 215 -12.64 -0.46 11.45
N PRO A 216 -11.90 -1.22 12.29
CA PRO A 216 -10.56 -0.94 12.81
C PRO A 216 -9.41 -1.32 11.86
N MET A 217 -9.70 -2.04 10.78
CA MET A 217 -8.71 -2.45 9.78
C MET A 217 -9.37 -2.98 8.49
N ASP A 218 -8.84 -2.57 7.33
CA ASP A 218 -9.18 -3.18 6.05
C ASP A 218 -8.52 -4.56 5.89
N MET A 219 -9.34 -5.61 5.78
CA MET A 219 -8.89 -7.00 5.66
C MET A 219 -8.74 -7.47 4.22
N VAL A 220 -9.14 -6.68 3.24
CA VAL A 220 -9.33 -7.12 1.85
C VAL A 220 -8.00 -7.54 1.22
N ILE A 221 -6.87 -6.93 1.61
CA ILE A 221 -5.55 -7.36 1.13
C ILE A 221 -5.13 -8.72 1.71
N PHE A 222 -5.64 -9.10 2.88
CA PHE A 222 -5.34 -10.40 3.48
C PHE A 222 -6.29 -11.49 3.02
N THR A 223 -7.57 -11.20 2.77
CA THR A 223 -8.58 -12.17 2.33
C THR A 223 -8.69 -12.26 0.80
N GLY A 224 -8.39 -11.18 0.08
CA GLY A 224 -8.57 -11.02 -1.36
C GLY A 224 -9.99 -10.67 -1.80
N VAL A 225 -10.94 -10.63 -0.88
CA VAL A 225 -12.37 -10.49 -1.15
C VAL A 225 -13.02 -9.44 -0.26
N GLU A 226 -14.02 -8.76 -0.79
CA GLU A 226 -14.82 -7.73 -0.10
C GLU A 226 -16.31 -8.06 -0.26
N ARG A 227 -17.17 -7.71 0.70
CA ARG A 227 -18.62 -7.92 0.54
C ARG A 227 -19.14 -7.04 -0.59
N GLU A 228 -20.11 -7.54 -1.37
CA GLU A 228 -20.59 -6.81 -2.55
C GLU A 228 -21.23 -5.46 -2.21
N ASP A 229 -22.00 -5.38 -1.11
CA ASP A 229 -22.61 -4.13 -0.64
C ASP A 229 -21.55 -3.09 -0.26
N GLU A 230 -20.49 -3.53 0.41
CA GLU A 230 -19.33 -2.70 0.76
C GLU A 230 -18.56 -2.25 -0.49
N PHE A 231 -18.34 -3.17 -1.44
CA PHE A 231 -17.71 -2.87 -2.71
C PHE A 231 -18.52 -1.86 -3.54
N ARG A 232 -19.85 -2.02 -3.60
CA ARG A 232 -20.76 -1.07 -4.26
C ARG A 232 -20.72 0.31 -3.60
N HIS A 233 -20.64 0.36 -2.27
CA HIS A 233 -20.56 1.62 -1.53
C HIS A 233 -19.21 2.33 -1.70
N LYS A 234 -18.10 1.59 -1.60
CA LYS A 234 -16.74 2.14 -1.70
C LYS A 234 -16.30 2.43 -3.13
N ARG A 235 -16.75 1.63 -4.10
CA ARG A 235 -16.31 1.66 -5.52
C ARG A 235 -17.48 1.64 -6.51
N PRO A 236 -18.43 2.59 -6.41
CA PRO A 236 -19.65 2.55 -7.21
C PRO A 236 -19.40 2.63 -8.72
N MET A 237 -18.37 3.37 -9.16
CA MET A 237 -18.04 3.43 -10.59
C MET A 237 -17.43 2.15 -11.12
N GLU A 238 -16.61 1.45 -10.33
CA GLU A 238 -16.11 0.14 -10.71
C GLU A 238 -17.24 -0.90 -10.72
N PHE A 239 -18.11 -0.88 -9.71
CA PHE A 239 -19.27 -1.76 -9.65
C PHE A 239 -20.20 -1.57 -10.85
N ALA A 240 -20.58 -0.33 -11.17
CA ALA A 240 -21.44 -0.01 -12.30
C ALA A 240 -20.82 -0.48 -13.63
N ARG A 241 -19.50 -0.31 -13.82
CA ARG A 241 -18.79 -0.82 -15.00
C ARG A 241 -18.80 -2.34 -15.07
N VAL A 242 -18.47 -3.03 -13.97
CA VAL A 242 -18.45 -4.50 -13.93
C VAL A 242 -19.83 -5.08 -14.24
N LEU A 243 -20.89 -4.45 -13.71
CA LEU A 243 -22.27 -4.83 -13.98
C LEU A 243 -22.64 -4.62 -15.46
N ARG A 244 -22.36 -3.42 -16.00
CA ARG A 244 -22.63 -3.09 -17.42
C ARG A 244 -21.87 -4.01 -18.38
N ASP A 245 -20.63 -4.36 -18.05
CA ASP A 245 -19.79 -5.21 -18.88
C ASP A 245 -20.15 -6.71 -18.73
N GLY A 246 -21.15 -7.07 -17.90
CA GLY A 246 -21.59 -8.46 -17.68
C GLY A 246 -20.58 -9.34 -16.93
N LYS A 247 -19.64 -8.73 -16.20
CA LYS A 247 -18.49 -9.42 -15.57
C LYS A 247 -18.65 -9.66 -14.07
N LEU A 248 -19.84 -9.45 -13.52
CA LEU A 248 -20.08 -9.57 -12.07
C LEU A 248 -19.88 -11.01 -11.58
N GLU A 249 -20.48 -11.98 -12.25
CA GLU A 249 -20.38 -13.41 -11.91
C GLU A 249 -18.93 -13.90 -11.91
N ALA A 250 -18.13 -13.48 -12.90
CA ALA A 250 -16.71 -13.82 -13.00
C ALA A 250 -15.85 -13.21 -11.87
N ARG A 251 -16.37 -12.24 -11.12
CA ARG A 251 -15.69 -11.62 -9.97
C ARG A 251 -16.20 -12.12 -8.63
N LEU A 252 -17.18 -13.03 -8.60
CA LEU A 252 -17.62 -13.61 -7.35
C LEU A 252 -16.45 -14.37 -6.71
N GLY A 253 -16.23 -14.08 -5.43
CA GLY A 253 -15.27 -14.75 -4.58
C GLY A 253 -15.98 -15.58 -3.53
N GLU A 254 -15.25 -16.53 -2.96
CA GLU A 254 -15.72 -17.28 -1.82
C GLU A 254 -15.71 -16.41 -0.56
N LYS A 255 -16.66 -16.68 0.36
CA LYS A 255 -16.67 -16.05 1.68
C LYS A 255 -15.35 -16.41 2.40
N PRO A 256 -14.64 -15.42 2.99
CA PRO A 256 -13.41 -15.70 3.72
C PRO A 256 -13.71 -16.58 4.93
N GLN A 257 -12.84 -17.57 5.16
CA GLN A 257 -12.96 -18.47 6.30
C GLN A 257 -12.66 -17.71 7.60
N THR A 258 -13.23 -18.13 8.73
CA THR A 258 -13.10 -17.44 10.01
C THR A 258 -11.64 -17.32 10.46
N TRP A 259 -10.81 -18.35 10.25
CA TRP A 259 -9.39 -18.30 10.57
C TRP A 259 -8.63 -17.28 9.72
N GLN A 260 -9.02 -17.04 8.46
CA GLN A 260 -8.38 -16.03 7.59
C GLN A 260 -8.63 -14.63 8.14
N LEU A 261 -9.84 -14.38 8.65
CA LEU A 261 -10.19 -13.11 9.29
C LEU A 261 -9.43 -12.91 10.61
N THR A 262 -9.32 -13.95 11.43
CA THR A 262 -8.55 -13.89 12.67
C THR A 262 -7.06 -13.68 12.40
N PHE A 263 -6.50 -14.40 11.44
CA PHE A 263 -5.12 -14.24 11.01
C PHE A 263 -4.84 -12.81 10.52
N ALA A 264 -5.70 -12.28 9.65
CA ALA A 264 -5.58 -10.92 9.13
C ALA A 264 -5.60 -9.87 10.25
N ARG A 265 -6.50 -10.02 11.24
CA ARG A 265 -6.54 -9.15 12.42
C ARG A 265 -5.26 -9.22 13.23
N VAL A 266 -4.80 -10.42 13.59
CA VAL A 266 -3.61 -10.59 14.43
C VAL A 266 -2.40 -9.97 13.75
N ILE A 267 -2.13 -10.36 12.49
CA ILE A 267 -0.98 -9.84 11.74
C ILE A 267 -1.07 -8.33 11.56
N GLY A 268 -2.24 -7.82 11.19
CA GLY A 268 -2.39 -6.38 10.97
C GLY A 268 -2.27 -5.57 12.25
N PHE A 269 -2.85 -6.00 13.38
CA PHE A 269 -2.68 -5.29 14.65
C PHE A 269 -1.24 -5.38 15.16
N THR A 270 -0.56 -6.51 14.98
CA THR A 270 0.87 -6.63 15.26
C THR A 270 1.68 -5.66 14.40
N ALA A 271 1.37 -5.55 13.11
CA ALA A 271 2.02 -4.59 12.21
C ALA A 271 1.83 -3.14 12.66
N ILE A 272 0.60 -2.76 13.04
CA ILE A 272 0.29 -1.44 13.60
C ILE A 272 1.08 -1.19 14.87
N ALA A 273 1.09 -2.13 15.82
CA ALA A 273 1.82 -1.97 17.07
C ALA A 273 3.33 -1.77 16.82
N ILE A 274 3.94 -2.59 15.95
CA ILE A 274 5.35 -2.44 15.57
C ILE A 274 5.58 -1.07 14.93
N GLY A 275 4.75 -0.67 13.97
CA GLY A 275 4.89 0.62 13.29
C GLY A 275 4.78 1.81 14.23
N LEU A 276 3.83 1.79 15.16
CA LEU A 276 3.67 2.84 16.18
C LEU A 276 4.86 2.88 17.15
N ILE A 277 5.37 1.72 17.58
CA ILE A 277 6.57 1.65 18.43
C ILE A 277 7.77 2.27 17.71
N LEU A 278 8.00 1.87 16.45
CA LEU A 278 9.10 2.42 15.64
C LEU A 278 8.95 3.92 15.42
N LEU A 279 7.73 4.40 15.19
CA LEU A 279 7.44 5.83 15.05
C LEU A 279 7.78 6.60 16.35
N VAL A 280 7.36 6.09 17.51
CA VAL A 280 7.68 6.71 18.81
C VAL A 280 9.19 6.72 19.05
N LEU A 281 9.89 5.61 18.83
CA LEU A 281 11.35 5.53 18.98
C LEU A 281 12.09 6.49 18.04
N THR A 282 11.56 6.68 16.83
CA THR A 282 12.09 7.64 15.87
C THR A 282 11.93 9.06 16.36
N LEU A 283 10.74 9.44 16.80
CA LEU A 283 10.46 10.79 17.30
C LEU A 283 11.27 11.11 18.56
N THR A 284 11.42 10.15 19.48
CA THR A 284 12.24 10.36 20.69
C THR A 284 13.72 10.51 20.37
N ALA A 285 14.26 9.76 19.39
CA ALA A 285 15.65 9.88 18.97
C ALA A 285 15.92 11.15 18.16
N TYR A 286 14.91 11.66 17.44
CA TYR A 286 15.07 12.83 16.58
C TYR A 286 14.97 14.16 17.35
N PHE A 287 14.13 14.20 18.41
CA PHE A 287 13.88 15.43 19.19
C PHE A 287 14.48 15.43 20.60
N GLY A 288 14.95 14.29 21.10
CA GLY A 288 15.58 14.15 22.41
C GLY A 288 17.10 14.08 22.31
#